data_AF-A0AA36IN25-F1
#
_entry.id   AF-A0AA36IN25-F1
#
_cell.length_a   1.000
_cell.length_b   1.000
_cell.length_c   1.000
_cell.angle_alpha   90.00
_cell.angle_beta   90.00
_cell.angle_gamma   90.00
#
_symmetry.space_group_name_H-M   'P 1'
#
loop_
_entity.id
_entity.type
_entity.pdbx_description
1 polymer ?
#
loop_
_entity_poly.entity_id
_entity_poly.type
_entity_poly.pdbx_seq_one_letter_code
_entity_poly.pdbx_strand_id
1 'polypeptide(L)'
;MAPASTLYLVHQKGGQVLIFTQRNGTWRMTRMPPQQLAKVHIIMSYGHHGWTIKEGGVKIQSQLPLADQDPLFPPLGTWHGSRAFAGDWTLQEEKPQLPPLPRMEPIDTGSATMRVVEEDSGLVRVDFGLHSQPLTDQVVEELMETMREGIREMARRPDATMLFTFTLQGAAIPAMRHVKRLISLSHEIGELLFLVARGSAMILRPQGFLGSAMVAIVRFVQTAAAAPWPETIVPTMEEAEAFLLTLRPSCLSPSMRGISNATEEDPTPSNVESELLDEGASKVRSAPRAHVKSVPREDSMNLDLWVPSEHDIIERKDAGVQELEPPG
;
A
#
# COMPACT_ATOMS: atom_id res chain seq x y z
N MET A 1 22.21 -24.50 2.38
CA MET A 1 21.16 -23.87 3.20
C MET A 1 19.86 -24.60 2.91
N ALA A 2 19.10 -24.99 3.93
CA ALA A 2 17.75 -25.51 3.71
C ALA A 2 16.88 -24.41 3.05
N PRO A 3 15.94 -24.76 2.17
CA PRO A 3 15.00 -23.79 1.63
C PRO A 3 14.24 -23.14 2.79
N ALA A 4 14.03 -21.82 2.72
CA ALA A 4 13.27 -21.12 3.74
C ALA A 4 11.82 -21.60 3.73
N SER A 5 11.34 -22.07 4.88
CA SER A 5 9.95 -22.49 5.04
C SER A 5 9.02 -21.30 4.80
N THR A 6 7.96 -21.52 4.01
CA THR A 6 6.97 -20.51 3.65
C THR A 6 5.59 -20.97 4.09
N LEU A 7 4.84 -20.06 4.68
CA LEU A 7 3.45 -20.27 5.09
C LEU A 7 2.55 -19.22 4.43
N TYR A 8 1.33 -19.64 4.12
CA TYR A 8 0.30 -18.82 3.50
C TYR A 8 -0.85 -18.66 4.49
N LEU A 9 -1.13 -17.42 4.87
CA LEU A 9 -2.29 -17.09 5.69
C LEU A 9 -3.39 -16.56 4.75
N VAL A 10 -4.45 -17.33 4.60
CA VAL A 10 -5.53 -17.10 3.62
C VAL A 10 -6.78 -16.62 4.34
N HIS A 11 -7.30 -15.46 3.97
CA HIS A 11 -8.57 -14.97 4.52
C HIS A 11 -9.73 -15.79 3.94
N GLN A 12 -10.56 -16.40 4.79
CA GLN A 12 -11.58 -17.35 4.34
C GLN A 12 -12.69 -16.68 3.51
N LYS A 13 -13.07 -15.44 3.84
CA LYS A 13 -14.15 -14.72 3.14
C LYS A 13 -13.67 -14.03 1.86
N GLY A 14 -12.52 -13.33 1.95
CA GLY A 14 -12.03 -12.50 0.86
C GLY A 14 -11.00 -13.20 -0.04
N GLY A 15 -10.42 -14.30 0.43
CA GLY A 15 -9.36 -15.05 -0.26
C GLY A 15 -7.99 -14.36 -0.26
N GLN A 16 -7.83 -13.19 0.39
CA GLN A 16 -6.55 -12.50 0.41
C GLN A 16 -5.46 -13.38 1.02
N VAL A 17 -4.26 -13.33 0.47
CA VAL A 17 -3.14 -14.17 0.94
C VAL A 17 -1.99 -13.31 1.45
N LEU A 18 -1.66 -13.49 2.72
CA LEU A 18 -0.41 -13.04 3.32
C LEU A 18 0.61 -14.17 3.27
N ILE A 19 1.87 -13.83 2.98
CA ILE A 19 2.96 -14.80 2.85
C ILE A 19 3.95 -14.56 3.96
N PHE A 20 4.24 -15.59 4.75
CA PHE A 20 5.22 -15.56 5.82
C PHE A 20 6.38 -16.47 5.48
N THR A 21 7.61 -15.98 5.69
CA THR A 21 8.82 -16.78 5.50
C THR A 21 9.63 -16.75 6.78
N GLN A 22 10.15 -17.91 7.18
CA GLN A 22 10.98 -18.02 8.37
C GLN A 22 12.39 -17.46 8.11
N ARG A 23 12.84 -16.56 8.99
CA ARG A 23 14.20 -15.99 9.00
C ARG A 23 14.69 -15.83 10.43
N ASN A 24 15.83 -16.42 10.76
CA ASN A 24 16.44 -16.35 12.10
C ASN A 24 15.43 -16.72 13.21
N GLY A 25 14.65 -17.80 13.01
CA GLY A 25 13.62 -18.24 13.95
C GLY A 25 12.35 -17.37 13.99
N THR A 26 12.28 -16.28 13.24
CA THR A 26 11.13 -15.37 13.19
C THR A 26 10.38 -15.49 11.86
N TRP A 27 9.05 -15.58 11.91
CA TRP A 27 8.19 -15.61 10.73
C TRP A 27 7.78 -14.20 10.35
N ARG A 28 8.30 -13.70 9.23
CA ARG A 28 8.03 -12.33 8.77
C ARG A 28 7.20 -12.36 7.51
N MET A 29 6.24 -11.44 7.41
CA MET A 29 5.51 -11.26 6.16
C MET A 29 6.47 -10.77 5.07
N THR A 30 6.46 -11.41 3.91
CA THR A 30 7.44 -11.13 2.84
C THR A 30 6.86 -10.39 1.65
N ARG A 31 5.53 -10.36 1.54
CA ARG A 31 4.80 -9.67 0.48
C ARG A 31 4.53 -8.20 0.87
N MET A 32 5.60 -7.43 1.09
CA MET A 32 5.52 -6.00 1.45
C MET A 32 6.21 -5.12 0.42
N PRO A 33 5.72 -3.90 0.17
CA PRO A 33 6.44 -2.91 -0.62
C PRO A 33 7.80 -2.57 0.02
N PRO A 34 8.87 -2.34 -0.77
CA PRO A 34 10.21 -2.13 -0.22
C PRO A 34 10.32 -1.01 0.82
N GLN A 35 9.57 0.09 0.64
CA GLN A 35 9.59 1.23 1.55
C GLN A 35 8.93 0.94 2.92
N GLN A 36 8.15 -0.14 3.00
CA GLN A 36 7.43 -0.56 4.20
C GLN A 36 8.16 -1.66 4.97
N LEU A 37 9.13 -2.34 4.36
CA LEU A 37 9.90 -3.40 5.03
C LEU A 37 10.57 -2.94 6.33
N ALA A 38 10.96 -1.66 6.40
CA ALA A 38 11.58 -1.07 7.59
C ALA A 38 10.57 -0.44 8.58
N LYS A 39 9.31 -0.24 8.18
CA LYS A 39 8.30 0.50 8.95
C LYS A 39 7.22 -0.42 9.52
N VAL A 40 6.79 -1.40 8.73
CA VAL A 40 5.71 -2.31 9.05
C VAL A 40 6.29 -3.68 9.31
N HIS A 41 6.14 -4.13 10.55
CA HIS A 41 6.58 -5.45 10.98
C HIS A 41 5.36 -6.32 11.24
N ILE A 42 4.86 -6.97 10.19
CA ILE A 42 3.87 -8.04 10.33
C ILE A 42 4.64 -9.34 10.59
N ILE A 43 4.61 -9.79 11.84
CA ILE A 43 5.44 -10.90 12.34
C ILE A 43 4.54 -11.92 13.05
N MET A 44 4.74 -13.21 12.77
CA MET A 44 4.23 -14.28 13.64
C MET A 44 5.29 -14.58 14.71
N SER A 45 4.87 -14.56 15.97
CA SER A 45 5.74 -14.80 17.13
C SER A 45 5.05 -15.68 18.15
N TYR A 46 5.83 -16.58 18.77
CA TYR A 46 5.43 -17.38 19.90
C TYR A 46 5.68 -16.62 21.22
N GLY A 47 4.75 -16.68 22.17
CA GLY A 47 4.90 -16.06 23.48
C GLY A 47 4.04 -16.74 24.55
N HIS A 48 3.84 -16.08 25.69
CA HIS A 48 3.12 -16.64 26.85
C HIS A 48 1.69 -17.13 26.55
N HIS A 49 1.05 -16.61 25.51
CA HIS A 49 -0.30 -16.98 25.10
C HIS A 49 -0.33 -17.81 23.80
N GLY A 50 0.79 -18.44 23.46
CA GLY A 50 0.97 -19.17 22.21
C GLY A 50 1.30 -18.26 21.03
N TRP A 51 0.98 -18.73 19.83
CA TRP A 51 1.28 -18.03 18.59
C TRP A 51 0.36 -16.84 18.33
N THR A 52 0.97 -15.72 17.93
CA THR A 52 0.26 -14.48 17.58
C THR A 52 0.89 -13.83 16.36
N ILE A 53 0.08 -13.17 15.54
CA ILE A 53 0.56 -12.27 14.48
C ILE A 53 0.42 -10.84 14.99
N LYS A 54 1.49 -10.06 14.90
CA LYS A 54 1.51 -8.67 15.37
C LYS A 54 1.72 -7.73 14.20
N GLU A 55 0.98 -6.63 14.18
CA GLU A 55 1.22 -5.46 13.33
C GLU A 55 1.21 -4.21 14.21
N GLY A 56 2.35 -3.53 14.38
CA GLY A 56 2.40 -2.28 15.17
C GLY A 56 1.81 -2.37 16.59
N GLY A 57 1.78 -3.57 17.20
CA GLY A 57 1.18 -3.83 18.51
C GLY A 57 -0.27 -4.39 18.50
N VAL A 58 -0.95 -4.42 17.35
CA VAL A 58 -2.25 -5.09 17.16
C VAL A 58 -2.03 -6.60 17.03
N LYS A 59 -2.89 -7.42 17.64
CA LYS A 59 -2.73 -8.89 17.73
C LYS A 59 -3.81 -9.66 16.95
N ILE A 60 -3.39 -10.62 16.14
CA ILE A 60 -4.17 -11.76 15.64
C ILE A 60 -3.76 -12.97 16.47
N GLN A 61 -4.72 -13.83 16.84
CA GLN A 61 -4.47 -15.01 17.67
C GLN A 61 -4.87 -16.30 16.94
N SER A 62 -4.06 -17.35 17.14
CA SER A 62 -4.44 -18.72 16.71
C SER A 62 -5.61 -19.23 17.54
N GLN A 63 -6.37 -20.19 16.99
CA GLN A 63 -7.70 -20.53 17.50
C GLN A 63 -7.81 -21.00 18.96
N LEU A 64 -6.78 -21.56 19.60
CA LEU A 64 -6.74 -21.85 21.04
C LEU A 64 -5.31 -22.29 21.42
N PRO A 65 -4.88 -22.14 22.68
CA PRO A 65 -3.64 -22.78 23.15
C PRO A 65 -3.82 -24.30 23.04
N LEU A 66 -3.23 -24.89 22.01
CA LEU A 66 -3.02 -26.32 21.96
C LEU A 66 -1.98 -26.63 23.04
N ALA A 67 -2.26 -27.57 23.93
CA ALA A 67 -1.21 -28.18 24.73
C ALA A 67 -0.22 -28.80 23.73
N ASP A 68 1.07 -28.44 23.83
CA ASP A 68 2.15 -28.83 22.91
C ASP A 68 2.22 -28.07 21.56
N GLN A 69 2.22 -26.73 21.59
CA GLN A 69 2.64 -25.93 20.43
C GLN A 69 4.16 -25.89 20.28
N ASP A 70 4.67 -26.14 19.08
CA ASP A 70 6.07 -25.94 18.74
C ASP A 70 6.40 -24.42 18.70
N PRO A 71 7.39 -23.92 19.46
CA PRO A 71 7.78 -22.51 19.46
C PRO A 71 8.46 -22.05 18.16
N LEU A 72 8.89 -22.96 17.29
CA LEU A 72 9.55 -22.67 16.01
C LEU A 72 8.58 -22.68 14.83
N PHE A 73 7.48 -23.44 14.93
CA PHE A 73 6.51 -23.63 13.85
C PHE A 73 5.09 -23.19 14.26
N PRO A 74 4.54 -22.14 13.61
CA PRO A 74 3.17 -21.71 13.83
C PRO A 74 2.18 -22.84 13.55
N PRO A 75 1.12 -23.00 14.37
CA PRO A 75 0.11 -24.01 14.13
C PRO A 75 -0.66 -23.70 12.86
N LEU A 76 -0.73 -24.70 11.98
CA LEU A 76 -1.59 -24.67 10.79
C LEU A 76 -3.07 -24.71 11.20
N GLY A 77 -3.94 -24.37 10.25
CA GLY A 77 -5.39 -24.34 10.47
C GLY A 77 -5.90 -22.93 10.74
N THR A 78 -6.99 -22.81 11.49
CA THR A 78 -7.75 -21.56 11.58
C THR A 78 -7.16 -20.57 12.60
N TRP A 79 -7.15 -19.30 12.21
CA TRP A 79 -6.72 -18.15 13.00
C TRP A 79 -7.82 -17.12 13.02
N HIS A 80 -8.05 -16.50 14.17
CA HIS A 80 -9.07 -15.46 14.33
C HIS A 80 -8.40 -14.10 14.42
N GLY A 81 -8.69 -13.27 13.42
CA GLY A 81 -8.20 -11.90 13.38
C GLY A 81 -9.12 -10.95 14.14
N SER A 82 -8.51 -9.87 14.62
CA SER A 82 -9.20 -8.77 15.28
C SER A 82 -8.86 -7.46 14.58
N ARG A 83 -9.82 -6.51 14.57
CA ARG A 83 -9.66 -5.16 14.01
C ARG A 83 -9.22 -5.15 12.54
N ALA A 84 -7.98 -4.73 12.25
CA ALA A 84 -7.44 -4.59 10.89
C ALA A 84 -7.41 -5.93 10.12
N PHE A 85 -7.34 -7.05 10.83
CA PHE A 85 -7.39 -8.39 10.24
C PHE A 85 -8.70 -9.10 10.55
N ALA A 86 -9.80 -8.38 10.79
CA ALA A 86 -11.07 -8.99 11.19
C ALA A 86 -11.51 -10.11 10.23
N GLY A 87 -11.93 -11.22 10.80
CA GLY A 87 -12.39 -12.40 10.07
C GLY A 87 -11.58 -13.64 10.39
N ASP A 88 -11.95 -14.71 9.70
CA ASP A 88 -11.32 -16.02 9.84
C ASP A 88 -10.25 -16.20 8.78
N TRP A 89 -9.10 -16.68 9.21
CA TRP A 89 -7.93 -16.93 8.37
C TRP A 89 -7.53 -18.39 8.50
N THR A 90 -6.93 -18.95 7.46
CA THR A 90 -6.38 -20.30 7.47
C THR A 90 -4.89 -20.22 7.17
N LEU A 91 -4.05 -20.71 8.09
CA LEU A 91 -2.62 -20.86 7.89
C LEU A 91 -2.33 -22.24 7.30
N GLN A 92 -1.60 -22.27 6.20
CA GLN A 92 -1.28 -23.49 5.46
C GLN A 92 0.12 -23.42 4.86
N GLU A 93 0.76 -24.58 4.70
CA GLU A 93 2.05 -24.71 3.99
C GLU A 93 1.87 -24.71 2.48
N GLU A 94 0.78 -25.32 2.01
CA GLU A 94 0.50 -25.41 0.59
C GLU A 94 0.09 -24.05 0.03
N LYS A 95 0.75 -23.67 -1.06
CA LYS A 95 0.40 -22.46 -1.78
C LYS A 95 -1.03 -22.56 -2.32
N PRO A 96 -1.90 -21.57 -2.03
CA PRO A 96 -3.26 -21.54 -2.57
C PRO A 96 -3.25 -21.64 -4.09
N GLN A 97 -3.98 -22.62 -4.60
CA GLN A 97 -4.20 -22.79 -6.04
C GLN A 97 -5.47 -22.04 -6.41
N LEU A 98 -5.34 -21.11 -7.36
CA LEU A 98 -6.45 -20.34 -7.89
C LEU A 98 -6.55 -20.58 -9.39
N PRO A 99 -7.75 -20.46 -9.98
CA PRO A 99 -7.89 -20.48 -11.42
C PRO A 99 -7.03 -19.34 -12.05
N PRO A 100 -6.69 -19.46 -13.34
CA PRO A 100 -6.07 -18.36 -14.09
C PRO A 100 -6.80 -17.05 -13.86
N LEU A 101 -6.07 -15.93 -13.94
CA LEU A 101 -6.67 -14.62 -13.74
C LEU A 101 -7.83 -14.46 -14.75
N PRO A 102 -9.04 -14.06 -14.31
CA PRO A 102 -10.09 -13.68 -15.23
C PRO A 102 -9.54 -12.61 -16.18
N ARG A 103 -9.81 -12.78 -17.48
CA ARG A 103 -9.45 -11.74 -18.45
C ARG A 103 -10.24 -10.49 -18.09
N MET A 104 -9.52 -9.45 -17.68
CA MET A 104 -10.12 -8.14 -17.48
C MET A 104 -10.24 -7.47 -18.83
N GLU A 105 -11.47 -7.25 -19.27
CA GLU A 105 -11.74 -6.60 -20.54
C GLU A 105 -11.20 -5.15 -20.50
N PRO A 106 -10.54 -4.69 -21.58
CA PRO A 106 -10.14 -3.31 -21.70
C PRO A 106 -11.34 -2.37 -21.56
N ILE A 107 -11.18 -1.33 -20.75
CA ILE A 107 -12.15 -0.24 -20.68
C ILE A 107 -11.68 0.85 -21.64
N ASP A 108 -12.59 1.31 -22.49
CA ASP A 108 -12.43 2.52 -23.29
C ASP A 108 -13.75 3.29 -23.31
N THR A 109 -13.77 4.42 -22.63
CA THR A 109 -14.94 5.29 -22.47
C THR A 109 -14.84 6.56 -23.32
N GLY A 110 -13.79 6.70 -24.13
CA GLY A 110 -13.41 7.94 -24.81
C GLY A 110 -12.80 9.00 -23.89
N SER A 111 -13.17 9.04 -22.61
CA SER A 111 -12.59 9.92 -21.58
C SER A 111 -11.44 9.26 -20.81
N ALA A 112 -11.49 7.94 -20.68
CA ALA A 112 -10.47 7.16 -20.01
C ALA A 112 -10.35 5.77 -20.63
N THR A 113 -9.14 5.24 -20.57
CA THR A 113 -8.80 3.87 -20.92
C THR A 113 -8.18 3.15 -19.73
N MET A 114 -8.47 1.87 -19.59
CA MET A 114 -7.78 0.98 -18.66
C MET A 114 -7.50 -0.34 -19.36
N ARG A 115 -6.25 -0.77 -19.35
CA ARG A 115 -5.82 -2.05 -19.91
C ARG A 115 -5.01 -2.80 -18.87
N VAL A 116 -5.27 -4.10 -18.77
CA VAL A 116 -4.49 -5.00 -17.94
C VAL A 116 -3.66 -5.88 -18.86
N VAL A 117 -2.35 -5.82 -18.70
CA VAL A 117 -1.38 -6.62 -19.43
C VAL A 117 -0.79 -7.61 -18.44
N GLU A 118 -1.13 -8.88 -18.60
CA GLU A 118 -0.45 -9.95 -17.88
C GLU A 118 0.91 -10.17 -18.55
N GLU A 119 1.97 -9.95 -17.78
CA GLU A 119 3.34 -10.28 -18.18
C GLU A 119 3.74 -11.65 -17.60
N ASP A 120 4.96 -12.08 -17.88
CA ASP A 120 5.45 -13.35 -17.38
C ASP A 120 5.58 -13.37 -15.85
N SER A 121 5.48 -14.58 -15.27
CA SER A 121 5.81 -14.85 -13.85
C SER A 121 4.95 -14.11 -12.82
N GLY A 122 3.67 -13.84 -13.12
CA GLY A 122 2.72 -13.24 -12.17
C GLY A 122 2.85 -11.72 -12.02
N LEU A 123 3.63 -11.07 -12.88
CA LEU A 123 3.64 -9.62 -12.99
C LEU A 123 2.47 -9.16 -13.86
N VAL A 124 1.69 -8.21 -13.34
CA VAL A 124 0.59 -7.60 -14.07
C VAL A 124 0.84 -6.10 -14.16
N ARG A 125 0.78 -5.56 -15.38
CA ARG A 125 0.84 -4.13 -15.64
C ARG A 125 -0.56 -3.61 -15.88
N VAL A 126 -0.93 -2.54 -15.19
CA VAL A 126 -2.19 -1.84 -15.41
C VAL A 126 -1.89 -0.48 -16.02
N ASP A 127 -2.29 -0.31 -17.28
CA ASP A 127 -2.11 0.89 -18.05
C ASP A 127 -3.41 1.69 -18.03
N PHE A 128 -3.42 2.79 -17.27
CA PHE A 128 -4.50 3.77 -17.22
C PHE A 128 -4.17 4.94 -18.14
N GLY A 129 -5.13 5.40 -18.93
CA GLY A 129 -5.03 6.61 -19.74
C GLY A 129 -6.19 7.55 -19.46
N LEU A 130 -5.91 8.83 -19.28
CA LEU A 130 -6.94 9.88 -19.28
C LEU A 130 -6.82 10.69 -20.56
N HIS A 131 -7.96 11.00 -21.16
CA HIS A 131 -8.05 11.72 -22.43
C HIS A 131 -8.58 13.14 -22.22
N SER A 132 -8.67 13.90 -23.31
CA SER A 132 -9.09 15.30 -23.29
C SER A 132 -10.59 15.49 -23.02
N GLN A 133 -11.38 14.42 -23.04
CA GLN A 133 -12.80 14.47 -22.72
C GLN A 133 -13.01 14.49 -21.19
N PRO A 134 -13.95 15.31 -20.68
CA PRO A 134 -14.25 15.36 -19.25
C PRO A 134 -14.77 14.03 -18.72
N LEU A 135 -14.26 13.61 -17.56
CA LEU A 135 -14.76 12.44 -16.85
C LEU A 135 -16.19 12.66 -16.36
N THR A 136 -17.06 11.69 -16.62
CA THR A 136 -18.39 11.63 -16.01
C THR A 136 -18.34 10.81 -14.73
N ASP A 137 -19.29 11.04 -13.84
CA ASP A 137 -19.38 10.28 -12.58
C ASP A 137 -19.58 8.77 -12.83
N GLN A 138 -20.26 8.40 -13.92
CA GLN A 138 -20.47 7.01 -14.33
C GLN A 138 -19.15 6.35 -14.75
N VAL A 139 -18.36 7.02 -15.60
CA VAL A 139 -17.04 6.51 -16.04
C VAL A 139 -16.11 6.32 -14.85
N VAL A 140 -16.12 7.27 -13.90
CA VAL A 140 -15.31 7.17 -12.69
C VAL A 140 -15.73 5.96 -11.85
N GLU A 141 -17.02 5.75 -11.64
CA GLU A 141 -17.51 4.60 -10.87
C GLU A 141 -17.15 3.27 -11.52
N GLU A 142 -17.30 3.17 -12.84
CA GLU A 142 -16.93 1.98 -13.62
C GLU A 142 -15.44 1.65 -13.48
N LEU A 143 -14.55 2.64 -13.68
CA LEU A 143 -13.10 2.45 -13.49
C LEU A 143 -12.75 2.03 -12.05
N MET A 144 -13.42 2.63 -11.06
CA MET A 144 -13.19 2.34 -9.65
C MET A 144 -13.62 0.92 -9.27
N GLU A 145 -14.78 0.47 -9.74
CA GLU A 145 -15.24 -0.90 -9.51
C GLU A 145 -14.30 -1.91 -10.16
N THR A 146 -13.89 -1.70 -11.41
CA THR A 146 -12.99 -2.63 -12.08
C THR A 146 -11.61 -2.66 -11.42
N MET A 147 -11.08 -1.51 -11.00
CA MET A 147 -9.82 -1.45 -10.24
C MET A 147 -9.94 -2.19 -8.91
N ARG A 148 -11.06 -2.01 -8.18
CA ARG A 148 -11.37 -2.70 -6.92
C ARG A 148 -11.44 -4.21 -7.12
N GLU A 149 -12.14 -4.69 -8.14
CA GLU A 149 -12.23 -6.11 -8.47
C GLU A 149 -10.87 -6.69 -8.86
N GLY A 150 -10.14 -6.03 -9.77
CA GLY A 150 -8.81 -6.45 -10.20
C GLY A 150 -7.83 -6.56 -9.04
N ILE A 151 -7.78 -5.56 -8.16
CA ILE A 151 -6.90 -5.57 -6.98
C ILE A 151 -7.28 -6.68 -6.00
N ARG A 152 -8.58 -6.92 -5.76
CA ARG A 152 -9.02 -8.05 -4.92
C ARG A 152 -8.58 -9.37 -5.50
N GLU A 153 -8.76 -9.57 -6.80
CA GLU A 153 -8.40 -10.82 -7.46
C GLU A 153 -6.88 -11.05 -7.47
N MET A 154 -6.09 -9.99 -7.62
CA MET A 154 -4.64 -10.03 -7.50
C MET A 154 -4.17 -10.30 -6.06
N ALA A 155 -4.86 -9.76 -5.04
CA ALA A 155 -4.51 -9.98 -3.64
C ALA A 155 -4.68 -11.44 -3.21
N ARG A 156 -5.57 -12.19 -3.87
CA ARG A 156 -5.76 -13.63 -3.65
C ARG A 156 -4.59 -14.48 -4.16
N ARG A 157 -3.82 -13.98 -5.14
CA ARG A 157 -2.74 -14.74 -5.78
C ARG A 157 -1.40 -14.44 -5.11
N PRO A 158 -0.71 -15.44 -4.54
CA PRO A 158 0.53 -15.22 -3.79
C PRO A 158 1.66 -14.62 -4.63
N ASP A 159 1.81 -15.02 -5.90
CA ASP A 159 2.89 -14.53 -6.77
C ASP A 159 2.54 -13.23 -7.49
N ALA A 160 1.28 -12.81 -7.40
CA ALA A 160 0.79 -11.75 -8.25
C ALA A 160 1.26 -10.39 -7.74
N THR A 161 1.87 -9.62 -8.64
CA THR A 161 2.34 -8.26 -8.38
C THR A 161 1.82 -7.30 -9.43
N MET A 162 1.64 -6.04 -9.05
CA MET A 162 1.06 -5.01 -9.91
C MET A 162 2.01 -3.83 -10.06
N LEU A 163 2.17 -3.39 -11.31
CA LEU A 163 2.78 -2.11 -11.67
C LEU A 163 1.74 -1.26 -12.39
N PHE A 164 1.75 0.04 -12.11
CA PHE A 164 0.81 0.97 -12.72
C PHE A 164 1.52 1.92 -13.68
N THR A 165 0.90 2.16 -14.83
CA THR A 165 1.25 3.23 -15.74
C THR A 165 0.05 4.17 -15.86
N PHE A 166 0.23 5.45 -15.59
CA PHE A 166 -0.81 6.46 -15.75
C PHE A 166 -0.42 7.43 -16.86
N THR A 167 -1.09 7.37 -18.00
CA THR A 167 -0.92 8.31 -19.10
C THR A 167 -1.85 9.50 -18.91
N LEU A 168 -1.28 10.63 -18.49
CA LEU A 168 -2.01 11.86 -18.17
C LEU A 168 -1.76 12.98 -19.20
N GLN A 169 -1.04 12.66 -20.28
CA GLN A 169 -0.74 13.63 -21.34
C GLN A 169 -2.00 14.01 -22.11
N GLY A 170 -2.31 15.31 -22.12
CA GLY A 170 -3.51 15.81 -22.80
C GLY A 170 -4.81 15.46 -22.09
N ALA A 171 -4.74 14.96 -20.84
CA ALA A 171 -5.91 14.72 -20.02
C ALA A 171 -6.64 16.03 -19.69
N ALA A 172 -7.97 15.99 -19.68
CA ALA A 172 -8.75 17.05 -19.05
C ALA A 172 -8.45 17.10 -17.55
N ILE A 173 -8.48 18.30 -16.96
CA ILE A 173 -8.36 18.46 -15.50
C ILE A 173 -9.58 17.76 -14.86
N PRO A 174 -9.37 16.74 -14.01
CA PRO A 174 -10.47 16.08 -13.34
C PRO A 174 -11.14 17.05 -12.36
N ALA A 175 -12.46 16.92 -12.20
CA ALA A 175 -13.15 17.66 -11.16
C ALA A 175 -12.65 17.20 -9.77
N MET A 176 -12.54 18.13 -8.81
CA MET A 176 -12.01 17.79 -7.48
C MET A 176 -12.83 16.70 -6.76
N ARG A 177 -14.13 16.58 -7.06
CA ARG A 177 -14.96 15.48 -6.56
C ARG A 177 -14.49 14.10 -7.02
N HIS A 178 -13.98 13.98 -8.25
CA HIS A 178 -13.43 12.73 -8.77
C HIS A 178 -12.11 12.39 -8.10
N VAL A 179 -11.25 13.39 -7.86
CA VAL A 179 -10.00 13.24 -7.10
C VAL A 179 -10.28 12.78 -5.67
N LYS A 180 -11.26 13.39 -4.97
CA LYS A 180 -11.69 12.98 -3.63
C LYS A 180 -12.19 11.54 -3.62
N ARG A 181 -12.98 11.11 -4.61
CA ARG A 181 -13.42 9.71 -4.73
C ARG A 181 -12.24 8.74 -4.92
N LEU A 182 -11.23 9.11 -5.71
CA LEU A 182 -10.02 8.30 -5.89
C LEU A 182 -9.24 8.13 -4.59
N ILE A 183 -9.11 9.19 -3.80
CA ILE A 183 -8.49 9.13 -2.46
C ILE A 183 -9.32 8.23 -1.53
N SER A 184 -10.66 8.35 -1.55
CA SER A 184 -11.50 7.45 -0.76
C SER A 184 -11.34 5.99 -1.17
N LEU A 185 -11.24 5.71 -2.47
CA LEU A 185 -10.99 4.37 -2.96
C LEU A 185 -9.63 3.82 -2.50
N SER A 186 -8.56 4.63 -2.56
CA SER A 186 -7.25 4.20 -2.10
C SER A 186 -7.22 3.86 -0.60
N HIS A 187 -8.04 4.53 0.22
CA HIS A 187 -8.25 4.15 1.61
C HIS A 187 -9.05 2.85 1.75
N GLU A 188 -10.07 2.63 0.92
CA GLU A 188 -10.89 1.41 0.93
C GLU A 188 -10.06 0.17 0.59
N ILE A 189 -9.21 0.26 -0.44
CA ILE A 189 -8.43 -0.88 -0.97
C ILE A 189 -6.95 -0.83 -0.57
N GLY A 190 -6.56 0.08 0.32
CA GLY A 190 -5.15 0.36 0.66
C GLY A 190 -4.40 -0.86 1.16
N GLU A 191 -5.03 -1.69 1.99
CA GLU A 191 -4.45 -2.95 2.48
C GLU A 191 -4.22 -3.96 1.35
N LEU A 192 -5.10 -3.99 0.33
CA LEU A 192 -4.94 -4.88 -0.82
C LEU A 192 -3.84 -4.38 -1.75
N LEU A 193 -3.82 -3.06 -1.99
CA LEU A 193 -2.76 -2.39 -2.74
C LEU A 193 -1.39 -2.64 -2.10
N PHE A 194 -1.30 -2.63 -0.78
CA PHE A 194 -0.07 -2.97 -0.05
C PHE A 194 0.44 -4.38 -0.40
N LEU A 195 -0.46 -5.36 -0.58
CA LEU A 195 -0.07 -6.73 -0.94
C LEU A 195 0.42 -6.84 -2.39
N VAL A 196 -0.24 -6.17 -3.32
CA VAL A 196 -0.04 -6.39 -4.77
C VAL A 196 0.86 -5.36 -5.44
N ALA A 197 0.76 -4.08 -5.09
CA ALA A 197 1.38 -3.00 -5.82
C ALA A 197 2.87 -2.85 -5.51
N ARG A 198 3.68 -2.60 -6.55
CA ARG A 198 5.14 -2.48 -6.43
C ARG A 198 5.71 -1.20 -7.01
N GLY A 199 4.94 -0.44 -7.78
CA GLY A 199 5.36 0.83 -8.31
C GLY A 199 4.33 1.47 -9.23
N SER A 200 4.47 2.77 -9.44
CA SER A 200 3.68 3.53 -10.41
C SER A 200 4.54 4.52 -11.19
N ALA A 201 4.26 4.66 -12.48
CA ALA A 201 4.83 5.70 -13.33
C ALA A 201 3.72 6.55 -13.92
N MET A 202 3.85 7.87 -13.80
CA MET A 202 2.86 8.84 -14.28
C MET A 202 3.47 9.64 -15.44
N ILE A 203 2.93 9.44 -16.63
CA ILE A 203 3.41 10.07 -17.87
C ILE A 203 2.69 11.40 -18.02
N LEU A 204 3.42 12.49 -17.79
CA LEU A 204 2.89 13.85 -17.78
C LEU A 204 3.96 14.83 -18.27
N ARG A 205 3.61 15.71 -19.20
CA ARG A 205 4.49 16.83 -19.57
C ARG A 205 4.19 18.01 -18.64
N PRO A 206 5.15 18.47 -17.82
CA PRO A 206 4.92 19.55 -16.87
C PRO A 206 4.91 20.96 -17.53
N GLN A 207 4.75 21.03 -18.85
CA GLN A 207 4.84 22.28 -19.59
C GLN A 207 3.46 22.92 -19.76
N GLY A 208 3.41 24.25 -19.60
CA GLY A 208 2.19 25.05 -19.74
C GLY A 208 1.26 24.94 -18.52
N PHE A 209 0.22 25.77 -18.53
CA PHE A 209 -0.73 25.89 -17.42
C PHE A 209 -1.38 24.56 -17.06
N LEU A 210 -1.86 23.81 -18.07
CA LEU A 210 -2.53 22.53 -17.88
C LEU A 210 -1.60 21.47 -17.29
N GLY A 211 -0.34 21.41 -17.76
CA GLY A 211 0.67 20.48 -17.25
C GLY A 211 0.96 20.75 -15.77
N SER A 212 1.20 22.01 -15.40
CA SER A 212 1.42 22.41 -14.00
C SER A 212 0.24 22.08 -13.10
N ALA A 213 -1.00 22.32 -13.56
CA ALA A 213 -2.20 21.99 -12.80
C ALA A 213 -2.34 20.48 -12.55
N MET A 214 -2.06 19.65 -13.57
CA MET A 214 -2.07 18.20 -13.41
C MET A 214 -0.97 17.70 -12.47
N VAL A 215 0.24 18.27 -12.54
CA VAL A 215 1.31 17.96 -11.57
C VAL A 215 0.84 18.28 -10.15
N ALA A 216 0.22 19.44 -9.94
CA ALA A 216 -0.29 19.82 -8.62
C ALA A 216 -1.34 18.83 -8.10
N ILE A 217 -2.28 18.39 -8.95
CA ILE A 217 -3.28 17.37 -8.58
C ILE A 217 -2.62 16.04 -8.23
N VAL A 218 -1.65 15.59 -9.03
CA VAL A 218 -0.91 14.36 -8.76
C VAL A 218 -0.21 14.46 -7.40
N ARG A 219 0.52 15.55 -7.15
CA ARG A 219 1.22 15.76 -5.87
C ARG A 219 0.25 15.83 -4.69
N PHE A 220 -0.91 16.43 -4.89
CA PHE A 220 -1.98 16.44 -3.90
C PHE A 220 -2.46 15.01 -3.57
N VAL A 221 -2.74 14.18 -4.59
CA VAL A 221 -3.13 12.78 -4.39
C VAL A 221 -2.02 11.99 -3.67
N GLN A 222 -0.77 12.15 -4.11
CA GLN A 222 0.39 11.49 -3.48
C GLN A 222 0.59 11.91 -2.02
N THR A 223 0.19 13.12 -1.66
CA THR A 223 0.27 13.60 -0.28
C THR A 223 -0.90 13.06 0.55
N ALA A 224 -2.11 13.11 0.01
CA ALA A 224 -3.34 12.68 0.70
C ALA A 224 -3.43 11.16 0.86
N ALA A 225 -2.89 10.40 -0.11
CA ALA A 225 -2.89 8.94 -0.15
C ALA A 225 -1.49 8.43 -0.50
N ALA A 226 -0.53 8.70 0.39
CA ALA A 226 0.87 8.34 0.18
C ALA A 226 1.04 6.85 -0.13
N ALA A 227 1.53 6.57 -1.33
CA ALA A 227 1.81 5.22 -1.76
C ALA A 227 2.92 4.59 -0.91
N PRO A 228 2.78 3.33 -0.49
CA PRO A 228 3.85 2.58 0.16
C PRO A 228 4.92 2.07 -0.84
N TRP A 229 4.79 2.36 -2.13
CA TRP A 229 5.71 1.93 -3.19
C TRP A 229 6.35 3.13 -3.90
N PRO A 230 7.46 2.92 -4.64
CA PRO A 230 8.08 3.96 -5.45
C PRO A 230 7.14 4.50 -6.53
N GLU A 231 7.08 5.82 -6.66
CA GLU A 231 6.30 6.51 -7.69
C GLU A 231 7.20 7.50 -8.43
N THR A 232 6.95 7.69 -9.72
CA THR A 232 7.65 8.69 -10.54
C THR A 232 6.70 9.45 -11.46
N ILE A 233 7.08 10.69 -11.81
CA ILE A 233 6.44 11.48 -12.85
C ILE A 233 7.48 11.70 -13.95
N VAL A 234 7.16 11.27 -15.17
CA VAL A 234 8.07 11.29 -16.31
C VAL A 234 7.40 11.89 -17.55
N PRO A 235 8.15 12.53 -18.45
CA PRO A 235 7.61 13.15 -19.66
C PRO A 235 7.27 12.17 -20.79
N THR A 236 7.71 10.91 -20.76
CA THR A 236 7.56 9.96 -21.87
C THR A 236 7.22 8.55 -21.41
N MET A 237 6.70 7.74 -22.33
CA MET A 237 6.40 6.32 -22.07
C MET A 237 7.68 5.52 -21.87
N GLU A 238 8.72 5.83 -22.64
CA GLU A 238 10.00 5.13 -22.59
C GLU A 238 10.67 5.30 -21.22
N GLU A 239 10.62 6.50 -20.63
CA GLU A 239 11.13 6.75 -19.28
C GLU A 239 10.29 6.05 -18.20
N ALA A 240 8.96 5.96 -18.41
CA ALA A 240 8.08 5.22 -17.51
C ALA A 240 8.42 3.73 -17.52
N GLU A 241 8.58 3.14 -18.70
CA GLU A 241 8.97 1.74 -18.86
C GLU A 241 10.36 1.48 -18.28
N ALA A 242 11.33 2.35 -18.53
CA ALA A 242 12.67 2.24 -17.95
C ALA A 242 12.62 2.23 -16.42
N PHE A 243 11.85 3.13 -15.80
CA PHE A 243 11.64 3.14 -14.36
C PHE A 243 10.99 1.85 -13.86
N LEU A 244 9.88 1.41 -14.46
CA LEU A 244 9.15 0.21 -14.04
C LEU A 244 10.02 -1.06 -14.18
N LEU A 245 10.88 -1.13 -15.20
CA LEU A 245 11.85 -2.22 -15.38
C LEU A 245 12.83 -2.33 -14.20
N THR A 246 13.24 -1.19 -13.60
CA THR A 246 14.12 -1.22 -12.41
C THR A 246 13.46 -1.84 -11.18
N LEU A 247 12.11 -1.87 -11.14
CA LEU A 247 11.35 -2.43 -10.02
C LEU A 247 11.10 -3.93 -10.15
N ARG A 248 11.15 -4.49 -11.37
CA ARG A 248 10.88 -5.92 -11.64
C ARG A 248 11.68 -6.92 -10.80
N PRO A 249 12.99 -6.72 -10.52
CA PRO A 249 13.74 -7.65 -9.67
C PRO A 249 13.10 -7.82 -8.28
N SER A 250 12.50 -6.74 -7.74
CA SER A 250 11.78 -6.75 -6.46
C SER A 250 10.41 -7.43 -6.55
N CYS A 251 9.83 -7.54 -7.75
CA CYS A 251 8.57 -8.23 -8.00
C CYS A 251 8.77 -9.74 -8.13
N LEU A 252 9.83 -10.17 -8.82
CA LEU A 252 10.09 -11.56 -9.19
C LEU A 252 10.81 -12.37 -8.10
N SER A 253 11.38 -11.69 -7.12
CA SER A 253 12.17 -12.30 -6.05
C SER A 253 11.51 -12.02 -4.70
N PRO A 254 10.72 -12.95 -4.12
CA PRO A 254 10.49 -12.93 -2.68
C PRO A 254 11.81 -13.14 -1.89
N SER A 255 12.91 -13.45 -2.59
CA SER A 255 14.27 -13.51 -2.06
C SER A 255 14.75 -12.10 -1.66
N MET A 256 14.38 -11.65 -0.45
CA MET A 256 15.00 -10.47 0.13
C MET A 256 16.51 -10.72 0.33
N ARG A 257 17.33 -10.23 -0.60
CA ARG A 257 18.78 -10.06 -0.44
C ARG A 257 19.15 -8.76 0.31
N GLY A 258 18.18 -8.07 0.90
CA GLY A 258 18.33 -6.67 1.33
C GLY A 258 18.62 -6.38 2.80
N ILE A 259 18.90 -7.37 3.67
CA ILE A 259 19.24 -7.08 5.09
C ILE A 259 20.53 -7.79 5.52
N SER A 260 21.54 -7.80 4.65
CA SER A 260 22.84 -8.37 5.03
C SER A 260 23.78 -7.37 5.73
N ASN A 261 23.50 -6.06 5.74
CA ASN A 261 24.46 -5.06 6.27
C ASN A 261 23.87 -3.99 7.21
N ALA A 262 22.61 -4.09 7.65
CA ALA A 262 22.16 -3.27 8.77
C ALA A 262 22.58 -4.01 10.04
N THR A 263 23.60 -3.50 10.73
CA THR A 263 24.05 -3.94 12.04
C THR A 263 22.83 -4.14 12.94
N GLU A 264 22.43 -5.39 13.17
CA GLU A 264 21.42 -5.77 14.16
C GLU A 264 22.00 -5.45 15.54
N GLU A 265 21.77 -4.23 16.04
CA GLU A 265 21.71 -4.01 17.47
C GLU A 265 20.43 -4.68 17.96
N ASP A 266 20.61 -5.93 18.39
CA ASP A 266 19.61 -6.76 19.05
C ASP A 266 19.03 -5.97 20.23
N PRO A 267 17.73 -5.61 20.24
CA PRO A 267 17.11 -5.07 21.44
C PRO A 267 16.98 -6.23 22.44
N THR A 268 18.04 -6.42 23.21
CA THR A 268 18.07 -7.36 24.34
C THR A 268 16.79 -7.15 25.17
N PRO A 269 15.99 -8.21 25.41
CA PRO A 269 14.81 -8.07 26.25
C PRO A 269 15.27 -7.74 27.67
N SER A 270 14.97 -6.52 28.11
CA SER A 270 15.20 -6.10 29.49
C SER A 270 14.50 -7.07 30.45
N ASN A 271 15.30 -7.65 31.35
CA ASN A 271 14.89 -8.46 32.49
C ASN A 271 13.57 -7.97 33.09
N VAL A 272 12.57 -8.85 33.11
CA VAL A 272 11.44 -8.76 34.02
C VAL A 272 11.96 -9.21 35.38
N GLU A 273 12.30 -8.26 36.26
CA GLU A 273 12.52 -8.54 37.67
C GLU A 273 11.25 -9.17 38.26
N SER A 274 11.44 -10.34 38.84
CA SER A 274 10.46 -11.01 39.69
C SER A 274 10.55 -10.39 41.09
N GLU A 275 9.56 -9.58 41.49
CA GLU A 275 9.30 -9.31 42.90
C GLU A 275 8.05 -10.06 43.35
N LEU A 276 8.27 -10.90 44.35
CA LEU A 276 7.31 -11.73 45.05
C LEU A 276 7.25 -11.22 46.50
N LEU A 277 6.00 -11.06 46.99
CA LEU A 277 5.53 -10.88 48.39
C LEU A 277 5.60 -9.46 48.99
N ASP A 278 4.45 -8.88 49.37
CA ASP A 278 3.91 -9.05 50.73
C ASP A 278 2.49 -8.44 50.89
N GLU A 279 1.71 -8.99 51.81
CA GLU A 279 0.34 -8.60 52.18
C GLU A 279 0.29 -7.29 52.99
N GLY A 280 -0.82 -6.55 52.91
CA GLY A 280 -1.09 -5.47 53.88
C GLY A 280 -2.29 -4.59 53.55
N ALA A 281 -3.44 -4.88 54.14
CA ALA A 281 -4.66 -4.08 54.05
C ALA A 281 -4.50 -2.68 54.66
N SER A 282 -4.91 -1.62 53.93
CA SER A 282 -5.65 -0.51 54.52
C SER A 282 -6.28 0.44 53.50
N LYS A 283 -7.53 0.80 53.79
CA LYS A 283 -8.31 1.94 53.28
C LYS A 283 -7.44 3.17 52.98
N VAL A 284 -7.75 3.88 51.89
CA VAL A 284 -8.09 5.33 51.89
C VAL A 284 -8.28 5.86 50.46
N ARG A 285 -9.43 6.53 50.28
CA ARG A 285 -9.76 7.63 49.34
C ARG A 285 -9.41 7.47 47.85
N SER A 286 -10.50 7.23 47.12
CA SER A 286 -10.80 7.76 45.80
C SER A 286 -10.34 9.20 45.60
N ALA A 287 -9.45 9.40 44.62
CA ALA A 287 -9.21 10.65 43.91
C ALA A 287 -9.35 10.37 42.39
N PRO A 288 -9.88 11.33 41.61
CA PRO A 288 -10.26 11.10 40.23
C PRO A 288 -9.04 10.94 39.32
N ARG A 289 -9.07 9.88 38.51
CA ARG A 289 -8.10 9.64 37.43
C ARG A 289 -8.28 10.74 36.38
N ALA A 290 -7.22 11.48 36.12
CA ALA A 290 -7.15 12.42 35.02
C ALA A 290 -7.46 11.70 33.69
N HIS A 291 -8.43 12.23 32.95
CA HIS A 291 -8.63 11.91 31.55
C HIS A 291 -7.32 12.15 30.80
N VAL A 292 -6.73 11.08 30.28
CA VAL A 292 -5.80 11.20 29.15
C VAL A 292 -6.61 11.82 28.02
N LYS A 293 -6.35 13.10 27.74
CA LYS A 293 -6.84 13.76 26.53
C LYS A 293 -6.39 12.92 25.35
N SER A 294 -7.34 12.29 24.68
CA SER A 294 -7.16 11.91 23.28
C SER A 294 -6.66 13.16 22.56
N VAL A 295 -5.47 13.05 21.95
CA VAL A 295 -5.02 14.02 20.95
C VAL A 295 -6.15 14.12 19.92
N PRO A 296 -6.70 15.33 19.66
CA PRO A 296 -7.66 15.47 18.58
C PRO A 296 -6.92 15.10 17.31
N ARG A 297 -7.40 14.07 16.63
CA ARG A 297 -7.06 13.82 15.23
C ARG A 297 -7.87 14.83 14.40
N GLU A 298 -7.57 16.11 14.60
CA GLU A 298 -8.04 17.23 13.80
C GLU A 298 -6.87 17.69 12.93
N ASP A 299 -6.60 16.89 11.89
CA ASP A 299 -6.12 17.43 10.62
C ASP A 299 -7.09 16.92 9.56
N SER A 300 -8.37 17.28 9.72
CA SER A 300 -9.20 17.45 8.54
C SER A 300 -8.60 18.65 7.81
N MET A 301 -7.69 18.39 6.86
CA MET A 301 -7.39 19.39 5.84
C MET A 301 -8.73 19.90 5.34
N ASN A 302 -8.97 21.21 5.48
CA ASN A 302 -10.20 21.82 5.01
C ASN A 302 -10.15 21.81 3.47
N LEU A 303 -10.59 20.69 2.91
CA LEU A 303 -10.56 20.34 1.50
C LEU A 303 -11.50 21.21 0.64
N ASP A 304 -12.26 22.10 1.27
CA ASP A 304 -13.14 23.06 0.60
C ASP A 304 -12.49 24.45 0.47
N LEU A 305 -11.30 24.65 1.06
CA LEU A 305 -10.51 25.88 0.96
C LEU A 305 -9.30 25.76 0.02
N TRP A 306 -9.07 24.60 -0.61
CA TRP A 306 -8.00 24.48 -1.60
C TRP A 306 -8.45 25.10 -2.93
N VAL A 307 -8.29 26.42 -3.03
CA VAL A 307 -8.18 27.15 -4.28
C VAL A 307 -6.69 27.31 -4.54
N PRO A 308 -6.14 26.92 -5.71
CA PRO A 308 -4.77 27.26 -6.08
C PRO A 308 -4.60 28.76 -5.89
N SER A 309 -3.66 29.20 -5.05
CA SER A 309 -3.51 30.62 -4.76
C SER A 309 -3.19 31.36 -6.07
N GLU A 310 -3.94 32.42 -6.39
CA GLU A 310 -3.62 33.27 -7.56
C GLU A 310 -2.22 33.89 -7.43
N HIS A 311 -1.64 33.88 -6.22
CA HIS A 311 -0.30 34.38 -5.93
C HIS A 311 0.84 33.49 -6.43
N ASP A 312 0.61 32.19 -6.70
CA ASP A 312 1.62 31.34 -7.36
C ASP A 312 1.65 31.51 -8.90
N ILE A 313 0.75 32.32 -9.46
CA ILE A 313 0.53 32.46 -10.91
C ILE A 313 1.07 33.80 -11.46
N ILE A 314 1.41 34.77 -10.59
CA ILE A 314 1.82 36.13 -10.99
C ILE A 314 3.21 36.49 -10.44
N GLU A 315 4.23 35.69 -10.72
CA GLU A 315 5.62 36.14 -10.67
C GLU A 315 6.36 35.68 -11.93
N ARG A 316 5.92 36.16 -13.11
CA ARG A 316 6.73 36.11 -14.35
C ARG A 316 6.18 36.97 -15.50
N LYS A 317 5.67 38.18 -15.19
CA LYS A 317 5.20 39.11 -16.24
C LYS A 317 6.14 40.26 -16.60
N ASP A 318 7.32 40.34 -15.98
CA ASP A 318 8.33 41.37 -16.32
C ASP A 318 9.68 40.74 -16.71
N ALA A 319 9.69 39.97 -17.79
CA ALA A 319 10.91 39.73 -18.56
C ALA A 319 10.67 40.30 -19.96
N GLY A 320 11.24 41.48 -20.19
CA GLY A 320 11.03 42.33 -21.36
C GLY A 320 11.17 41.62 -22.71
N VAL A 321 10.17 41.83 -23.55
CA VAL A 321 10.27 41.62 -25.00
C VAL A 321 11.02 42.82 -25.57
N GLN A 322 12.30 42.63 -25.92
CA GLN A 322 12.98 43.54 -26.84
C GLN A 322 12.47 43.26 -28.26
N GLU A 323 11.82 44.27 -28.82
CA GLU A 323 11.36 44.33 -30.19
C GLU A 323 12.58 44.50 -31.10
N LEU A 324 12.92 43.44 -31.85
CA LEU A 324 13.94 43.48 -32.91
C LEU A 324 13.27 43.95 -34.20
N GLU A 325 13.60 45.17 -34.63
CA GLU A 325 13.23 45.67 -35.96
C GLU A 325 13.88 44.82 -37.08
N PRO A 326 13.18 44.60 -38.21
CA PRO A 326 13.74 43.87 -39.34
C PRO A 326 14.71 44.75 -40.15
N PRO A 327 15.76 44.16 -40.76
CA PRO A 327 16.73 44.91 -41.56
C PRO A 327 16.11 45.34 -42.90
N GLY A 328 16.32 46.62 -43.23
CA GLY A 328 16.22 47.16 -44.60
C GLY A 328 17.50 46.98 -45.39
#